data_AF-A0A5Q0H8J7-F1
#
_entry.id   AF-A0A5Q0H8J7-F1
#
_cell.length_a   1.000
_cell.length_b   1.000
_cell.length_c   1.000
_cell.angle_alpha   90.00
_cell.angle_beta   90.00
_cell.angle_gamma   90.00
#
_symmetry.space_group_name_H-M   'P 1'
#
loop_
_entity.id
_entity.type
_entity.pdbx_description
1 polymer ?
#
loop_
_entity_poly.entity_id
_entity_poly.type
_entity_poly.pdbx_seq_one_letter_code
_entity_poly.pdbx_strand_id
1 'polypeptide(L)'
;MELYEEEAEHLGPEFDTTRQACREAILKSPALHYLAHYSNGVFDFGVDVLGDPAPEPGALPGGTRREELKRLGRHLAFQVTALDRALQEVRTGRLIRTVLHTEEGALFCDSVVPTQQVVGLVLDHAGVGPLFGHPAVEEADRAVARLATRLRAELSLGSLNPGGWETADDAEALPAVRATEPHVTAGEGPLTACVEAVRARDLHLVAHVAGGEVLTMVDCLGDPALAPFFKQVTVDARRRFYHGFTAELGGLATKLNRAVAPVVGGLLARLVLDVEMGAVYYYRIGTGEYLVGVTIDQARVRDADDRMSALAADLTPFGP
;
A
#
# COMPACT_ATOMS: atom_id res chain seq x y z
N MET A 1 -21.48 15.90 11.14
CA MET A 1 -20.99 15.10 10.01
C MET A 1 -22.18 14.34 9.47
N GLU A 2 -22.69 14.76 8.32
CA GLU A 2 -23.77 14.06 7.63
C GLU A 2 -23.15 12.87 6.90
N LEU A 3 -23.75 11.70 7.08
CA LEU A 3 -23.23 10.45 6.54
C LEU A 3 -24.13 10.02 5.39
N TYR A 4 -23.54 9.79 4.24
CA TYR A 4 -24.20 9.33 3.04
C TYR A 4 -23.92 7.84 2.84
N GLU A 5 -24.95 7.08 2.48
CA GLU A 5 -24.86 5.66 2.16
C GLU A 5 -25.43 5.41 0.78
N GLU A 6 -24.75 4.55 0.03
CA GLU A 6 -25.22 4.11 -1.27
C GLU A 6 -25.00 2.61 -1.43
N GLU A 7 -25.97 1.96 -2.06
CA GLU A 7 -25.99 0.52 -2.29
C GLU A 7 -26.32 0.20 -3.74
N ALA A 8 -25.73 -0.87 -4.26
CA ALA A 8 -26.06 -1.41 -5.55
C ALA A 8 -27.38 -2.21 -5.50
N GLU A 9 -28.11 -2.22 -6.62
CA GLU A 9 -29.43 -2.86 -6.73
C GLU A 9 -29.42 -4.38 -6.44
N HIS A 10 -28.27 -5.03 -6.58
CA HIS A 10 -28.13 -6.48 -6.39
C HIS A 10 -27.93 -6.91 -4.93
N LEU A 11 -27.86 -5.96 -3.99
CA LEU A 11 -27.59 -6.26 -2.59
C LEU A 11 -28.81 -6.83 -1.86
N GLY A 12 -28.58 -7.94 -1.16
CA GLY A 12 -29.52 -8.53 -0.21
C GLY A 12 -29.16 -8.23 1.26
N PRO A 13 -30.04 -8.62 2.21
CA PRO A 13 -29.86 -8.38 3.65
C PRO A 13 -28.62 -9.07 4.24
N GLU A 14 -28.04 -10.05 3.55
CA GLU A 14 -26.79 -10.71 3.96
C GLU A 14 -25.60 -9.74 4.08
N PHE A 15 -25.67 -8.56 3.47
CA PHE A 15 -24.63 -7.52 3.58
C PHE A 15 -24.86 -6.50 4.69
N ASP A 16 -25.99 -6.55 5.42
CA ASP A 16 -26.33 -5.56 6.46
C ASP A 16 -25.27 -5.46 7.56
N THR A 17 -24.68 -6.60 7.95
CA THR A 17 -23.62 -6.64 8.97
C THR A 17 -22.35 -5.95 8.48
N THR A 18 -21.92 -6.24 7.25
CA THR A 18 -20.76 -5.61 6.60
C THR A 18 -20.99 -4.11 6.42
N ARG A 19 -22.19 -3.70 5.99
CA ARG A 19 -22.54 -2.29 5.79
C ARG A 19 -22.50 -1.52 7.12
N GLN A 20 -23.06 -2.11 8.17
CA GLN A 20 -23.01 -1.54 9.51
C GLN A 20 -21.55 -1.43 10.04
N ALA A 21 -20.70 -2.42 9.78
CA ALA A 21 -19.28 -2.36 10.14
C ALA A 21 -18.54 -1.22 9.41
N CYS A 22 -18.82 -1.01 8.12
CA CYS A 22 -18.27 0.11 7.35
C CYS A 22 -18.74 1.48 7.90
N ARG A 23 -20.04 1.61 8.20
CA ARG A 23 -20.59 2.81 8.84
C ARG A 23 -19.91 3.13 10.17
N GLU A 24 -19.72 2.12 11.01
CA GLU A 24 -19.01 2.28 12.28
C GLU A 24 -17.55 2.68 12.10
N ALA A 25 -16.87 2.18 11.06
CA ALA A 25 -15.48 2.52 10.79
C ALA A 25 -15.32 4.01 10.46
N ILE A 26 -16.17 4.55 9.57
CA ILE A 26 -16.17 6.00 9.25
C ILE A 26 -16.52 6.84 10.47
N LEU A 27 -17.54 6.46 11.24
CA LEU A 27 -17.94 7.22 12.43
C LEU A 27 -16.86 7.25 13.52
N LYS A 28 -16.02 6.21 13.59
CA LYS A 28 -14.91 6.09 14.57
C LYS A 28 -13.62 6.76 14.09
N SER A 29 -13.45 7.01 12.80
CA SER A 29 -12.25 7.63 12.24
C SER A 29 -12.61 8.86 11.41
N PRO A 30 -12.54 10.06 12.01
CA PRO A 30 -12.81 11.31 11.31
C PRO A 30 -11.92 11.58 10.09
N ALA A 31 -10.75 10.93 10.03
CA ALA A 31 -9.83 11.03 8.90
C ALA A 31 -10.31 10.27 7.64
N LEU A 32 -11.19 9.27 7.81
CA LEU A 32 -11.67 8.45 6.71
C LEU A 32 -12.92 9.09 6.08
N HIS A 33 -12.76 9.62 4.87
CA HIS A 33 -13.83 10.39 4.22
C HIS A 33 -14.78 9.55 3.37
N TYR A 34 -14.28 8.43 2.84
CA TYR A 34 -15.05 7.50 2.02
C TYR A 34 -14.56 6.08 2.26
N LEU A 35 -15.50 5.13 2.24
CA LEU A 35 -15.25 3.71 2.39
C LEU A 35 -16.24 2.93 1.54
N ALA A 36 -15.76 1.97 0.76
CA ALA A 36 -16.64 1.13 -0.05
C ALA A 36 -16.21 -0.33 -0.07
N HIS A 37 -17.19 -1.20 -0.24
CA HIS A 37 -17.01 -2.64 -0.39
C HIS A 37 -17.15 -3.03 -1.86
N TYR A 38 -16.27 -3.94 -2.29
CA TYR A 38 -16.27 -4.48 -3.64
C TYR A 38 -16.18 -6.00 -3.61
N SER A 39 -16.98 -6.66 -4.45
CA SER A 39 -16.94 -8.09 -4.69
C SER A 39 -16.68 -8.37 -6.15
N ASN A 40 -15.64 -9.16 -6.46
CA ASN A 40 -15.21 -9.46 -7.84
C ASN A 40 -14.97 -8.20 -8.69
N GLY A 41 -14.51 -7.11 -8.07
CA GLY A 41 -14.32 -5.81 -8.73
C GLY A 41 -15.63 -5.09 -9.08
N VAL A 42 -16.77 -5.54 -8.56
CA VAL A 42 -18.07 -4.87 -8.65
C VAL A 42 -18.30 -4.08 -7.37
N PHE A 43 -18.81 -2.86 -7.49
CA PHE A 43 -19.21 -2.05 -6.36
C PHE A 43 -20.44 -2.67 -5.69
N ASP A 44 -20.37 -2.92 -4.40
CA ASP A 44 -21.50 -3.38 -3.61
C ASP A 44 -22.17 -2.18 -2.94
N PHE A 45 -21.48 -1.54 -2.00
CA PHE A 45 -21.99 -0.37 -1.29
C PHE A 45 -20.85 0.56 -0.86
N GLY A 46 -21.20 1.79 -0.51
CA GLY A 46 -20.27 2.82 -0.06
C GLY A 46 -20.88 3.70 1.02
N VAL A 47 -20.02 4.22 1.89
CA VAL A 47 -20.35 5.14 2.96
C VAL A 47 -19.37 6.32 2.88
N ASP A 48 -19.87 7.54 3.02
CA ASP A 48 -19.01 8.73 2.98
C ASP A 48 -19.53 9.90 3.81
N VAL A 49 -18.64 10.87 4.03
CA VAL A 49 -18.91 12.11 4.76
C VAL A 49 -18.51 13.35 3.96
N LEU A 50 -18.52 13.23 2.62
CA LEU A 50 -18.01 14.23 1.69
C LEU A 50 -18.98 15.41 1.47
N GLY A 51 -20.21 15.31 1.96
CA GLY A 51 -21.31 16.23 1.61
C GLY A 51 -21.67 16.12 0.13
N ASP A 52 -22.22 17.18 -0.47
CA ASP A 52 -22.42 17.27 -1.92
C ASP A 52 -21.41 18.26 -2.53
N PRO A 53 -20.17 17.83 -2.78
CA PRO A 53 -19.16 18.71 -3.37
C PRO A 53 -19.56 19.07 -4.80
N ALA A 54 -19.29 20.31 -5.19
CA ALA A 54 -19.46 20.75 -6.56
C ALA A 54 -18.60 19.87 -7.50
N PRO A 55 -19.05 19.58 -8.73
CA PRO A 55 -18.23 18.85 -9.70
C PRO A 55 -16.90 19.56 -9.93
N GLU A 56 -15.80 18.81 -9.94
CA GLU A 56 -14.47 19.35 -10.22
C GLU A 56 -14.41 19.98 -11.62
N PRO A 57 -13.56 21.01 -11.84
CA PRO A 57 -13.31 21.56 -13.16
C PRO A 57 -12.76 20.47 -14.10
N GLY A 58 -13.57 20.04 -15.08
CA GLY A 58 -13.21 18.96 -16.01
C GLY A 58 -13.89 17.62 -15.73
N ALA A 59 -14.76 17.54 -14.73
CA ALA A 59 -15.65 16.39 -14.55
C ALA A 59 -16.47 16.15 -15.83
N LEU A 60 -16.70 14.86 -16.14
CA LEU A 60 -17.56 14.50 -17.26
C LEU A 60 -18.97 15.09 -17.04
N PRO A 61 -19.66 15.57 -18.09
CA PRO A 61 -21.00 16.14 -17.95
C PRO A 61 -21.95 15.16 -17.25
N GLY A 62 -22.48 15.55 -16.08
CA GLY A 62 -23.39 14.75 -15.27
C GLY A 62 -22.74 13.76 -14.30
N GLY A 63 -21.41 13.67 -14.24
CA GLY A 63 -20.72 12.82 -13.26
C GLY A 63 -20.67 13.46 -11.88
N THR A 64 -21.02 12.70 -10.85
CA THR A 64 -20.82 13.11 -9.44
C THR A 64 -19.47 12.62 -8.93
N ARG A 65 -18.90 13.28 -7.91
CA ARG A 65 -17.68 12.82 -7.23
C ARG A 65 -17.78 11.36 -6.77
N ARG A 66 -18.98 10.95 -6.33
CA ARG A 66 -19.27 9.57 -5.89
C ARG A 66 -19.17 8.57 -7.04
N GLU A 67 -19.61 8.92 -8.25
CA GLU A 67 -19.43 8.06 -9.41
C GLU A 67 -17.96 7.89 -9.79
N GLU A 68 -17.15 8.95 -9.67
CA GLU A 68 -15.71 8.89 -9.90
C GLU A 68 -15.02 8.01 -8.86
N LEU A 69 -15.40 8.11 -7.59
CA LEU A 69 -14.94 7.25 -6.50
C LEU A 69 -15.23 5.77 -6.78
N LYS A 70 -16.43 5.43 -7.24
CA LYS A 70 -16.77 4.06 -7.63
C LYS A 70 -15.95 3.57 -8.83
N ARG A 71 -15.72 4.43 -9.83
CA ARG A 71 -14.88 4.08 -10.98
C ARG A 71 -13.44 3.81 -10.53
N LEU A 72 -12.92 4.65 -9.64
CA LEU A 72 -11.60 4.52 -9.04
C LEU A 72 -11.47 3.21 -8.26
N GLY A 73 -12.40 2.91 -7.35
CA GLY A 73 -12.37 1.68 -6.56
C GLY A 73 -12.43 0.41 -7.42
N ARG A 74 -13.29 0.37 -8.45
CA ARG A 74 -13.32 -0.74 -9.42
C ARG A 74 -12.01 -0.88 -10.18
N HIS A 75 -11.45 0.24 -10.64
CA HIS A 75 -10.18 0.23 -11.36
C HIS A 75 -9.05 -0.30 -10.46
N LEU A 76 -9.00 0.13 -9.20
CA LEU A 76 -8.01 -0.33 -8.24
C LEU A 76 -8.16 -1.82 -7.94
N ALA A 77 -9.38 -2.30 -7.68
CA ALA A 77 -9.63 -3.73 -7.45
C ALA A 77 -9.14 -4.60 -8.62
N PHE A 78 -9.30 -4.12 -9.85
CA PHE A 78 -8.75 -4.78 -11.04
C PHE A 78 -7.21 -4.75 -11.08
N GLN A 79 -6.58 -3.58 -10.85
CA GLN A 79 -5.12 -3.46 -10.84
C GLN A 79 -4.47 -4.32 -9.74
N VAL A 80 -5.08 -4.37 -8.55
CA VAL A 80 -4.65 -5.21 -7.43
C VAL A 80 -4.62 -6.69 -7.84
N THR A 81 -5.59 -7.16 -8.61
CA THR A 81 -5.60 -8.54 -9.10
C THR A 81 -4.43 -8.84 -10.06
N ALA A 82 -4.05 -7.88 -10.90
CA ALA A 82 -2.89 -8.04 -11.78
C ALA A 82 -1.57 -8.04 -11.00
N LEU A 83 -1.46 -7.16 -10.00
CA LEU A 83 -0.28 -7.06 -9.13
C LEU A 83 -0.09 -8.29 -8.25
N ASP A 84 -1.18 -8.79 -7.67
CA ASP A 84 -1.22 -10.04 -6.92
C ASP A 84 -0.61 -11.20 -7.72
N ARG A 85 -0.99 -11.32 -9.01
CA ARG A 85 -0.44 -12.36 -9.89
C ARG A 85 1.07 -12.19 -10.13
N ALA A 86 1.54 -10.97 -10.34
CA ALA A 86 2.97 -10.70 -10.55
C ALA A 86 3.79 -11.07 -9.30
N LEU A 87 3.34 -10.64 -8.12
CA LEU A 87 4.04 -10.88 -6.85
C LEU A 87 4.07 -12.37 -6.46
N GLN A 88 3.05 -13.15 -6.83
CA GLN A 88 3.02 -14.58 -6.58
C GLN A 88 4.09 -15.40 -7.30
N GLU A 89 4.72 -14.86 -8.36
CA GLU A 89 5.77 -15.55 -9.12
C GLU A 89 6.90 -16.03 -8.20
N VAL A 90 7.23 -15.23 -7.20
CA VAL A 90 8.29 -15.53 -6.25
C VAL A 90 7.81 -16.16 -4.94
N ARG A 91 6.53 -16.51 -4.80
CA ARG A 91 6.00 -17.07 -3.53
C ARG A 91 6.10 -16.07 -2.37
N THR A 92 5.57 -14.87 -2.54
CA THR A 92 5.34 -13.92 -1.41
C THR A 92 3.98 -14.11 -0.73
N GLY A 93 3.16 -15.05 -1.20
CA GLY A 93 1.75 -15.12 -0.85
C GLY A 93 0.90 -14.11 -1.64
N ARG A 94 -0.35 -13.94 -1.21
CA ARG A 94 -1.34 -13.04 -1.85
C ARG A 94 -1.03 -11.58 -1.53
N LEU A 95 -1.41 -10.67 -2.44
CA LEU A 95 -1.51 -9.23 -2.13
C LEU A 95 -2.72 -9.00 -1.23
N ILE A 96 -2.48 -8.51 -0.02
CA ILE A 96 -3.47 -8.34 1.03
C ILE A 96 -3.88 -6.88 1.24
N ARG A 97 -2.99 -5.93 0.92
CA ARG A 97 -3.26 -4.49 1.04
C ARG A 97 -2.44 -3.69 0.02
N THR A 98 -3.06 -2.64 -0.51
CA THR A 98 -2.40 -1.65 -1.37
C THR A 98 -2.66 -0.26 -0.83
N VAL A 99 -1.60 0.55 -0.71
CA VAL A 99 -1.70 1.96 -0.32
C VAL A 99 -1.18 2.84 -1.43
N LEU A 100 -1.96 3.84 -1.83
CA LEU A 100 -1.55 4.90 -2.75
C LEU A 100 -1.60 6.21 -1.99
N HIS A 101 -0.44 6.83 -1.79
CA HIS A 101 -0.32 8.10 -1.08
C HIS A 101 0.16 9.16 -2.06
N THR A 102 -0.69 10.13 -2.35
CA THR A 102 -0.35 11.32 -3.13
C THR A 102 -0.03 12.50 -2.22
N GLU A 103 0.40 13.61 -2.80
CA GLU A 103 0.63 14.86 -2.04
C GLU A 103 -0.64 15.38 -1.34
N GLU A 104 -1.83 15.10 -1.90
CA GLU A 104 -3.12 15.68 -1.49
C GLU A 104 -4.09 14.67 -0.85
N GLY A 105 -3.73 13.40 -0.77
CA GLY A 105 -4.58 12.38 -0.16
C GLY A 105 -4.03 10.96 -0.24
N ALA A 106 -4.81 10.01 0.28
CA ALA A 106 -4.40 8.61 0.34
C ALA A 106 -5.58 7.68 0.09
N LEU A 107 -5.31 6.58 -0.61
CA LEU A 107 -6.27 5.53 -0.92
C LEU A 107 -5.73 4.19 -0.42
N PHE A 108 -6.57 3.42 0.24
CA PHE A 108 -6.26 2.10 0.79
C PHE A 108 -7.17 1.07 0.16
N CYS A 109 -6.66 -0.11 -0.15
CA CYS A 109 -7.42 -1.22 -0.66
C CYS A 109 -6.97 -2.50 0.04
N ASP A 110 -7.80 -2.98 0.95
CA ASP A 110 -7.49 -4.14 1.80
C ASP A 110 -8.37 -5.32 1.39
N SER A 111 -7.76 -6.48 1.26
CA SER A 111 -8.46 -7.72 0.94
C SER A 111 -9.06 -8.32 2.21
N VAL A 112 -10.37 -8.56 2.19
CA VAL A 112 -11.05 -9.35 3.22
C VAL A 112 -10.78 -10.83 2.92
N VAL A 113 -11.18 -11.28 1.74
CA VAL A 113 -10.90 -12.62 1.19
C VAL A 113 -10.57 -12.46 -0.29
N PRO A 114 -10.12 -13.52 -1.00
CA PRO A 114 -9.97 -13.43 -2.44
C PRO A 114 -11.23 -12.85 -3.08
N THR A 115 -11.03 -11.87 -3.96
CA THR A 115 -12.08 -11.11 -4.67
C THR A 115 -12.98 -10.19 -3.85
N GLN A 116 -12.81 -10.09 -2.53
CA GLN A 116 -13.50 -9.08 -1.71
C GLN A 116 -12.51 -8.04 -1.18
N GLN A 117 -12.83 -6.77 -1.40
CA GLN A 117 -12.00 -5.64 -1.00
C GLN A 117 -12.81 -4.58 -0.28
N VAL A 118 -12.18 -3.96 0.72
CA VAL A 118 -12.61 -2.68 1.27
C VAL A 118 -11.66 -1.59 0.78
N VAL A 119 -12.22 -0.52 0.21
CA VAL A 119 -11.46 0.60 -0.33
C VAL A 119 -11.79 1.85 0.48
N GLY A 120 -10.79 2.40 1.17
CA GLY A 120 -10.91 3.60 1.97
C GLY A 120 -10.14 4.78 1.38
N LEU A 121 -10.62 6.00 1.62
CA LEU A 121 -10.02 7.22 1.07
C LEU A 121 -9.90 8.33 2.12
N VAL A 122 -8.77 9.03 2.07
CA VAL A 122 -8.45 10.27 2.78
C VAL A 122 -8.16 11.37 1.75
N LEU A 123 -8.63 12.58 2.01
CA LEU A 123 -8.51 13.75 1.15
C LEU A 123 -8.11 14.94 2.02
N ASP A 124 -7.41 15.94 1.47
CA ASP A 124 -7.21 17.22 2.13
C ASP A 124 -8.50 18.05 2.14
N HIS A 125 -9.43 17.69 3.03
CA HIS A 125 -10.74 18.35 3.12
C HIS A 125 -10.68 19.75 3.76
N ALA A 126 -9.57 20.09 4.45
CA ALA A 126 -9.48 21.29 5.28
C ALA A 126 -8.38 22.27 4.85
N GLY A 127 -7.64 21.99 3.78
CA GLY A 127 -6.45 22.77 3.41
C GLY A 127 -5.37 22.68 4.49
N VAL A 128 -5.28 21.53 5.17
CA VAL A 128 -4.29 21.27 6.23
C VAL A 128 -2.88 21.14 5.68
N GLY A 129 -2.73 21.16 4.36
CA GLY A 129 -1.46 21.06 3.66
C GLY A 129 -1.15 19.62 3.25
N PRO A 130 0.10 19.32 2.89
CA PRO A 130 0.48 18.01 2.38
C PRO A 130 0.07 16.90 3.35
N LEU A 131 -0.68 15.91 2.86
CA LEU A 131 -1.09 14.76 3.68
C LEU A 131 0.02 13.70 3.78
N PHE A 132 1.07 13.82 2.99
CA PHE A 132 2.24 12.95 3.10
C PHE A 132 2.89 13.04 4.49
N GLY A 133 2.92 11.92 5.20
CA GLY A 133 3.39 11.85 6.59
C GLY A 133 2.42 12.42 7.63
N HIS A 134 1.20 12.83 7.23
CA HIS A 134 0.21 13.37 8.16
C HIS A 134 -0.45 12.24 8.99
N PRO A 135 -0.62 12.39 10.31
CA PRO A 135 -1.20 11.35 11.18
C PRO A 135 -2.59 10.86 10.79
N ALA A 136 -3.39 11.71 10.13
CA ALA A 136 -4.71 11.36 9.64
C ALA A 136 -4.67 10.20 8.62
N VAL A 137 -3.64 10.14 7.79
CA VAL A 137 -3.47 9.06 6.80
C VAL A 137 -3.25 7.73 7.52
N GLU A 138 -2.38 7.71 8.52
CA GLU A 138 -2.13 6.52 9.35
C GLU A 138 -3.37 6.10 10.14
N GLU A 139 -4.12 7.04 10.68
CA GLU A 139 -5.37 6.76 11.40
C GLU A 139 -6.40 6.04 10.51
N ALA A 140 -6.60 6.57 9.30
CA ALA A 140 -7.55 6.02 8.32
C ALA A 140 -7.08 4.67 7.77
N ASP A 141 -5.79 4.52 7.45
CA ASP A 141 -5.17 3.26 7.03
C ASP A 141 -5.43 2.16 8.08
N ARG A 142 -5.15 2.47 9.35
CA ARG A 142 -5.39 1.55 10.46
C ARG A 142 -6.89 1.28 10.65
N ALA A 143 -7.77 2.22 10.35
CA ALA A 143 -9.22 2.01 10.39
C ALA A 143 -9.68 1.01 9.32
N VAL A 144 -9.16 1.12 8.10
CA VAL A 144 -9.45 0.18 7.00
C VAL A 144 -8.88 -1.21 7.31
N ALA A 145 -7.64 -1.30 7.80
CA ALA A 145 -7.01 -2.57 8.19
C ALA A 145 -7.78 -3.29 9.31
N ARG A 146 -8.24 -2.55 10.34
CA ARG A 146 -9.09 -3.10 11.41
C ARG A 146 -10.43 -3.57 10.88
N LEU A 147 -11.04 -2.84 9.95
CA LEU A 147 -12.29 -3.24 9.32
C LEU A 147 -12.09 -4.54 8.52
N ALA A 148 -11.08 -4.62 7.66
CA ALA A 148 -10.79 -5.83 6.90
C ALA A 148 -10.60 -7.04 7.81
N THR A 149 -9.86 -6.86 8.92
CA THR A 149 -9.64 -7.89 9.94
C THR A 149 -10.93 -8.31 10.63
N ARG A 150 -11.81 -7.37 10.97
CA ARG A 150 -13.13 -7.66 11.55
C ARG A 150 -13.99 -8.48 10.59
N LEU A 151 -14.07 -8.07 9.31
CA LEU A 151 -14.86 -8.78 8.30
C LEU A 151 -14.32 -10.20 8.05
N ARG A 152 -13.00 -10.40 8.15
CA ARG A 152 -12.38 -11.74 8.12
C ARG A 152 -12.77 -12.59 9.32
N ALA A 153 -12.81 -12.00 10.52
CA ALA A 153 -13.20 -12.71 11.73
C ALA A 153 -14.66 -13.19 11.68
N GLU A 154 -15.56 -12.44 11.02
CA GLU A 154 -16.94 -12.87 10.76
C GLU A 154 -17.01 -14.15 9.91
N LEU A 155 -16.00 -14.39 9.06
CA LEU A 155 -15.81 -15.61 8.28
C LEU A 155 -14.95 -16.68 9.01
N SER A 156 -14.68 -16.50 10.30
CA SER A 156 -13.80 -17.37 11.10
C SER A 156 -12.35 -17.45 10.57
N LEU A 157 -11.89 -16.41 9.87
CA LEU A 157 -10.52 -16.29 9.39
C LEU A 157 -9.70 -15.39 10.33
N GLY A 158 -8.42 -15.71 10.47
CA GLY A 158 -7.48 -14.88 11.24
C GLY A 158 -7.07 -13.61 10.50
N SER A 159 -6.44 -12.68 11.23
CA SER A 159 -5.85 -11.48 10.64
C SER A 159 -4.74 -11.82 9.65
N LEU A 160 -4.60 -10.99 8.62
CA LEU A 160 -3.44 -10.98 7.72
C LEU A 160 -2.40 -9.94 8.17
N ASN A 161 -2.67 -9.23 9.26
CA ASN A 161 -1.88 -8.11 9.76
C ASN A 161 -1.57 -7.06 8.67
N PRO A 162 -2.59 -6.49 7.96
CA PRO A 162 -2.33 -5.48 6.93
C PRO A 162 -1.63 -4.27 7.56
N GLY A 163 -0.48 -3.88 7.01
CA GLY A 163 0.36 -2.80 7.50
C GLY A 163 1.26 -3.17 8.68
N GLY A 164 1.24 -4.41 9.17
CA GLY A 164 2.10 -4.85 10.27
C GLY A 164 1.70 -4.30 11.65
N TRP A 165 0.52 -3.69 11.79
CA TRP A 165 0.11 -2.96 12.99
C TRP A 165 -0.09 -3.83 14.24
N GLU A 166 -0.45 -5.10 14.06
CA GLU A 166 -0.72 -6.00 15.18
C GLU A 166 0.55 -6.51 15.84
N THR A 167 1.67 -6.46 15.12
CA THR A 167 2.97 -6.97 15.57
C THR A 167 4.00 -5.87 15.78
N ALA A 168 3.67 -4.60 15.50
CA ALA A 168 4.63 -3.50 15.57
C ALA A 168 5.32 -3.40 16.94
N ASP A 169 4.59 -3.63 18.04
CA ASP A 169 5.13 -3.57 19.40
C ASP A 169 5.74 -4.90 19.88
N ASP A 170 5.36 -6.02 19.26
CA ASP A 170 5.62 -7.40 19.76
C ASP A 170 6.56 -8.22 18.87
N ALA A 171 7.07 -7.65 17.76
CA ALA A 171 7.87 -8.39 16.80
C ALA A 171 9.19 -8.89 17.43
N GLU A 172 9.27 -10.20 17.70
CA GLU A 172 10.45 -10.86 18.27
C GLU A 172 11.70 -10.57 17.45
N ALA A 173 12.78 -10.19 18.13
CA ALA A 173 14.06 -9.95 17.47
C ALA A 173 14.52 -11.24 16.76
N LEU A 174 14.79 -11.14 15.46
CA LEU A 174 15.43 -12.23 14.74
C LEU A 174 16.77 -12.55 15.42
N PRO A 175 17.13 -13.84 15.54
CA PRO A 175 18.35 -14.24 16.25
C PRO A 175 19.55 -13.50 15.67
N ALA A 176 20.32 -12.87 16.55
CA ALA A 176 21.52 -12.12 16.17
C ALA A 176 22.59 -13.09 15.66
N VAL A 177 22.64 -13.29 14.34
CA VAL A 177 23.77 -13.89 13.66
C VAL A 177 24.79 -12.77 13.36
N ARG A 178 26.08 -13.10 13.25
CA ARG A 178 27.08 -12.12 12.79
C ARG A 178 26.56 -11.41 11.54
N ALA A 179 26.63 -10.09 11.53
CA ALA A 179 26.20 -9.28 10.39
C ALA A 179 26.89 -9.79 9.12
N THR A 180 26.08 -10.24 8.16
CA THR A 180 26.54 -10.59 6.83
C THR A 180 26.75 -9.29 6.04
N GLU A 181 27.82 -9.22 5.24
CA GLU A 181 27.98 -8.09 4.31
C GLU A 181 26.79 -8.05 3.32
N PRO A 182 26.18 -6.88 3.10
CA PRO A 182 25.11 -6.74 2.12
C PRO A 182 25.58 -7.13 0.71
N HIS A 183 24.70 -7.78 -0.04
CA HIS A 183 24.93 -8.10 -1.43
C HIS A 183 24.56 -6.91 -2.30
N VAL A 184 25.47 -6.51 -3.20
CA VAL A 184 25.26 -5.41 -4.15
C VAL A 184 25.06 -6.00 -5.54
N THR A 185 23.86 -5.85 -6.10
CA THR A 185 23.52 -6.26 -7.47
C THR A 185 23.89 -5.17 -8.48
N ALA A 186 23.66 -3.90 -8.13
CA ALA A 186 24.02 -2.71 -8.90
C ALA A 186 24.52 -1.63 -7.93
N GLY A 187 25.46 -0.77 -8.35
CA GLY A 187 26.27 0.05 -7.42
C GLY A 187 26.50 1.52 -7.80
N GLU A 188 25.64 2.13 -8.62
CA GLU A 188 25.71 3.56 -8.95
C GLU A 188 24.66 4.40 -8.19
N GLY A 189 24.97 5.64 -7.84
CA GLY A 189 24.05 6.52 -7.09
C GLY A 189 24.25 6.45 -5.56
N PRO A 190 23.19 6.48 -4.73
CA PRO A 190 23.27 6.59 -3.28
C PRO A 190 23.63 5.27 -2.58
N LEU A 191 24.65 4.55 -3.08
CA LEU A 191 25.02 3.21 -2.63
C LEU A 191 25.25 3.14 -1.12
N THR A 192 25.99 4.09 -0.55
CA THR A 192 26.27 4.12 0.90
C THR A 192 24.99 4.15 1.74
N ALA A 193 24.04 5.03 1.40
CA ALA A 193 22.79 5.14 2.13
C ALA A 193 21.94 3.86 1.99
N CYS A 194 21.90 3.24 0.80
CA CYS A 194 21.21 1.97 0.58
C CYS A 194 21.84 0.82 1.37
N VAL A 195 23.17 0.76 1.47
CA VAL A 195 23.90 -0.24 2.27
C VAL A 195 23.59 -0.09 3.76
N GLU A 196 23.55 1.14 4.27
CA GLU A 196 23.25 1.41 5.70
C GLU A 196 21.78 1.13 6.08
N ALA A 197 20.88 1.25 5.10
CA ALA A 197 19.45 1.01 5.27
C ALA A 197 19.11 -0.49 5.34
N VAL A 198 19.78 -1.35 4.57
CA VAL A 198 19.42 -2.78 4.50
C VAL A 198 19.84 -3.52 5.76
N ARG A 199 18.91 -4.28 6.35
CA ARG A 199 19.12 -5.08 7.57
C ARG A 199 18.27 -6.34 7.54
N ALA A 200 18.84 -7.43 8.05
CA ALA A 200 18.13 -8.70 8.20
C ALA A 200 16.91 -8.65 9.14
N ARG A 201 16.74 -7.55 9.89
CA ARG A 201 15.65 -7.38 10.86
C ARG A 201 14.36 -6.85 10.25
N ASP A 202 14.44 -5.96 9.26
CA ASP A 202 13.28 -5.20 8.81
C ASP A 202 13.26 -5.00 7.29
N LEU A 203 14.22 -4.25 6.75
CA LEU A 203 14.32 -3.87 5.36
C LEU A 203 15.38 -4.72 4.67
N HIS A 204 14.93 -5.73 3.92
CA HIS A 204 15.82 -6.76 3.39
C HIS A 204 16.42 -6.43 2.03
N LEU A 205 15.83 -5.46 1.33
CA LEU A 205 16.29 -5.02 0.02
C LEU A 205 15.92 -3.55 -0.20
N VAL A 206 16.84 -2.81 -0.81
CA VAL A 206 16.61 -1.45 -1.31
C VAL A 206 17.16 -1.35 -2.73
N ALA A 207 16.38 -0.73 -3.61
CA ALA A 207 16.82 -0.34 -4.94
C ALA A 207 16.58 1.15 -5.17
N HIS A 208 17.49 1.76 -5.92
CA HIS A 208 17.37 3.11 -6.44
C HIS A 208 17.26 3.05 -7.96
N VAL A 209 16.22 3.65 -8.51
CA VAL A 209 15.90 3.58 -9.93
C VAL A 209 15.78 4.99 -10.49
N ALA A 210 16.46 5.25 -11.61
CA ALA A 210 16.37 6.52 -12.32
C ALA A 210 16.24 6.27 -13.81
N GLY A 211 15.31 6.98 -14.47
CA GLY A 211 15.10 6.83 -15.92
C GLY A 211 14.64 5.43 -16.36
N GLY A 212 14.08 4.64 -15.44
CA GLY A 212 13.68 3.25 -15.68
C GLY A 212 14.79 2.21 -15.50
N GLU A 213 16.00 2.63 -15.15
CA GLU A 213 17.16 1.75 -14.93
C GLU A 213 17.49 1.63 -13.44
N VAL A 214 17.80 0.41 -12.99
CA VAL A 214 18.19 0.13 -11.59
C VAL A 214 19.66 0.55 -11.40
N LEU A 215 19.88 1.71 -10.79
CA LEU A 215 21.22 2.25 -10.57
C LEU A 215 21.93 1.57 -9.39
N THR A 216 21.21 1.42 -8.28
CA THR A 216 21.69 0.70 -7.09
C THR A 216 20.66 -0.35 -6.69
N MET A 217 21.12 -1.52 -6.28
CA MET A 217 20.27 -2.53 -5.63
C MET A 217 21.10 -3.31 -4.63
N VAL A 218 20.72 -3.20 -3.36
CA VAL A 218 21.40 -3.81 -2.21
C VAL A 218 20.43 -4.68 -1.44
N ASP A 219 20.87 -5.84 -0.99
CA ASP A 219 20.04 -6.75 -0.22
C ASP A 219 20.83 -7.55 0.84
N CYS A 220 20.12 -8.08 1.83
CA CYS A 220 20.65 -9.04 2.80
C CYS A 220 19.89 -10.37 2.73
N LEU A 221 19.30 -10.72 1.59
CA LEU A 221 18.46 -11.92 1.42
C LEU A 221 19.23 -13.23 1.66
N GLY A 222 20.57 -13.20 1.53
CA GLY A 222 21.46 -14.31 1.85
C GLY A 222 21.77 -14.48 3.33
N ASP A 223 21.27 -13.61 4.21
CA ASP A 223 21.52 -13.71 5.64
C ASP A 223 20.89 -14.98 6.24
N PRO A 224 21.62 -15.76 7.06
CA PRO A 224 21.10 -16.98 7.66
C PRO A 224 19.81 -16.80 8.47
N ALA A 225 19.59 -15.63 9.08
CA ALA A 225 18.36 -15.33 9.82
C ALA A 225 17.12 -15.35 8.91
N LEU A 226 17.28 -15.11 7.61
CA LEU A 226 16.19 -15.10 6.63
C LEU A 226 15.97 -16.46 5.95
N ALA A 227 16.81 -17.46 6.21
CA ALA A 227 16.70 -18.80 5.62
C ALA A 227 15.28 -19.42 5.71
N PRO A 228 14.48 -19.23 6.77
CA PRO A 228 13.11 -19.74 6.84
C PRO A 228 12.18 -19.26 5.72
N PHE A 229 12.43 -18.09 5.13
CA PHE A 229 11.64 -17.51 4.04
C PHE A 229 12.00 -18.04 2.64
N PHE A 230 13.07 -18.84 2.53
CA PHE A 230 13.60 -19.37 1.26
C PHE A 230 13.39 -20.89 1.10
N LYS A 231 12.33 -21.45 1.70
CA LYS A 231 12.00 -22.89 1.59
C LYS A 231 11.46 -23.30 0.22
N GLN A 232 10.88 -22.36 -0.53
CA GLN A 232 10.19 -22.63 -1.80
C GLN A 232 10.77 -21.88 -2.99
N VAL A 233 11.75 -20.99 -2.76
CA VAL A 233 12.37 -20.14 -3.76
C VAL A 233 13.79 -19.83 -3.32
N THR A 234 14.73 -19.79 -4.26
CA THR A 234 16.13 -19.47 -3.95
C THR A 234 16.32 -17.96 -3.80
N VAL A 235 17.36 -17.56 -3.07
CA VAL A 235 17.77 -16.15 -2.95
C VAL A 235 18.02 -15.53 -4.33
N ASP A 236 18.73 -16.22 -5.21
CA ASP A 236 19.01 -15.71 -6.56
C ASP A 236 17.76 -15.55 -7.41
N ALA A 237 16.76 -16.43 -7.25
CA ALA A 237 15.47 -16.28 -7.93
C ALA A 237 14.71 -15.06 -7.42
N ARG A 238 14.71 -14.75 -6.11
CA ARG A 238 14.17 -13.47 -5.59
C ARG A 238 14.89 -12.29 -6.20
N ARG A 239 16.22 -12.29 -6.19
CA ARG A 239 17.02 -11.16 -6.66
C ARG A 239 16.69 -10.82 -8.10
N ARG A 240 16.66 -11.84 -8.98
CA ARG A 240 16.29 -11.66 -10.39
C ARG A 240 14.89 -11.10 -10.56
N PHE A 241 13.91 -11.62 -9.81
CA PHE A 241 12.55 -11.11 -9.84
C PHE A 241 12.49 -9.65 -9.38
N TYR A 242 13.05 -9.33 -8.21
CA TYR A 242 12.98 -7.97 -7.68
C TYR A 242 13.69 -6.98 -8.58
N HIS A 243 14.83 -7.35 -9.20
CA HIS A 243 15.50 -6.49 -10.16
C HIS A 243 14.60 -6.13 -11.37
N GLY A 244 13.89 -7.12 -11.93
CA GLY A 244 12.94 -6.85 -13.02
C GLY A 244 11.74 -6.04 -12.54
N PHE A 245 11.13 -6.46 -11.43
CA PHE A 245 9.96 -5.82 -10.85
C PHE A 245 10.22 -4.35 -10.47
N THR A 246 11.40 -4.05 -9.89
CA THR A 246 11.80 -2.69 -9.51
C THR A 246 11.91 -1.78 -10.72
N ALA A 247 12.43 -2.27 -11.86
CA ALA A 247 12.54 -1.49 -13.09
C ALA A 247 11.16 -1.15 -13.70
N GLU A 248 10.20 -2.09 -13.61
CA GLU A 248 8.85 -1.90 -14.14
C GLU A 248 7.95 -1.03 -13.25
N LEU A 249 8.30 -0.88 -11.97
CA LEU A 249 7.42 -0.28 -10.96
C LEU A 249 7.10 1.20 -11.24
N GLY A 250 8.02 1.97 -11.81
CA GLY A 250 7.77 3.35 -12.22
C GLY A 250 6.66 3.48 -13.29
N GLY A 251 6.58 2.52 -14.20
CA GLY A 251 5.52 2.44 -15.21
C GLY A 251 4.16 2.13 -14.58
N LEU A 252 4.13 1.26 -13.57
CA LEU A 252 2.94 0.99 -12.77
C LEU A 252 2.51 2.22 -11.96
N ALA A 253 3.44 2.83 -11.23
CA ALA A 253 3.21 4.04 -10.43
C ALA A 253 2.60 5.16 -11.29
N THR A 254 3.10 5.35 -12.52
CA THR A 254 2.54 6.30 -13.49
C THR A 254 1.10 5.97 -13.90
N LYS A 255 0.78 4.69 -14.11
CA LYS A 255 -0.60 4.25 -14.43
C LYS A 255 -1.55 4.51 -13.26
N LEU A 256 -1.13 4.13 -12.04
CA LEU A 256 -1.91 4.33 -10.82
C LEU A 256 -2.11 5.81 -10.52
N ASN A 257 -1.05 6.63 -10.63
CA ASN A 257 -1.13 8.08 -10.46
C ASN A 257 -2.17 8.71 -11.39
N ARG A 258 -2.17 8.35 -12.68
CA ARG A 258 -3.17 8.85 -13.64
C ARG A 258 -4.61 8.44 -13.31
N ALA A 259 -4.80 7.27 -12.70
CA ALA A 259 -6.12 6.79 -12.30
C ALA A 259 -6.63 7.51 -11.04
N VAL A 260 -5.73 7.83 -10.11
CA VAL A 260 -6.05 8.37 -8.78
C VAL A 260 -6.13 9.91 -8.77
N ALA A 261 -5.28 10.57 -9.55
CA ALA A 261 -5.13 12.04 -9.55
C ALA A 261 -6.45 12.82 -9.75
N PRO A 262 -7.42 12.40 -10.60
CA PRO A 262 -8.67 13.14 -10.75
C PRO A 262 -9.53 13.21 -9.47
N VAL A 263 -9.33 12.29 -8.53
CA VAL A 263 -10.17 12.16 -7.33
C VAL A 263 -9.42 12.60 -6.07
N VAL A 264 -8.15 12.24 -5.98
CA VAL A 264 -7.32 12.42 -4.78
C VAL A 264 -6.38 13.62 -4.90
N GLY A 265 -6.10 14.07 -6.13
CA GLY A 265 -5.17 15.17 -6.38
C GLY A 265 -3.71 14.78 -6.13
N GLY A 266 -2.80 15.71 -6.44
CA GLY A 266 -1.37 15.56 -6.26
C GLY A 266 -0.69 14.47 -7.10
N LEU A 267 0.62 14.39 -6.97
CA LEU A 267 1.43 13.32 -7.54
C LEU A 267 1.61 12.17 -6.52
N LEU A 268 1.65 10.93 -7.03
CA LEU A 268 1.92 9.75 -6.22
C LEU A 268 3.33 9.84 -5.62
N ALA A 269 3.39 10.00 -4.30
CA ALA A 269 4.61 10.07 -3.51
C ALA A 269 5.03 8.69 -2.99
N ARG A 270 4.07 7.86 -2.56
CA ARG A 270 4.32 6.52 -2.03
C ARG A 270 3.29 5.50 -2.50
N LEU A 271 3.78 4.30 -2.80
CA LEU A 271 2.97 3.11 -3.04
C LEU A 271 3.44 1.98 -2.12
N VAL A 272 2.50 1.27 -1.50
CA VAL A 272 2.78 0.04 -0.73
C VAL A 272 2.00 -1.11 -1.33
N LEU A 273 2.69 -2.22 -1.55
CA LEU A 273 2.14 -3.51 -1.96
C LEU A 273 2.43 -4.52 -0.86
N ASP A 274 1.45 -4.72 0.00
CA ASP A 274 1.53 -5.53 1.21
C ASP A 274 1.01 -6.95 0.92
N VAL A 275 1.86 -7.95 1.09
CA VAL A 275 1.63 -9.34 0.73
C VAL A 275 1.69 -10.22 1.98
N GLU A 276 1.12 -11.41 1.97
CA GLU A 276 1.07 -12.26 3.18
C GLU A 276 2.42 -12.53 3.86
N MET A 277 3.53 -12.44 3.12
CA MET A 277 4.88 -12.63 3.64
C MET A 277 5.68 -11.33 3.85
N GLY A 278 5.16 -10.14 3.58
CA GLY A 278 5.95 -8.90 3.69
C GLY A 278 5.39 -7.77 2.84
N ALA A 279 6.23 -6.88 2.33
CA ALA A 279 5.75 -5.77 1.51
C ALA A 279 6.81 -5.25 0.54
N VAL A 280 6.33 -4.64 -0.55
CA VAL A 280 7.14 -3.82 -1.46
C VAL A 280 6.70 -2.36 -1.34
N TYR A 281 7.67 -1.48 -1.17
CA TYR A 281 7.46 -0.04 -1.05
C TYR A 281 8.02 0.66 -2.27
N TYR A 282 7.34 1.70 -2.73
CA TYR A 282 7.82 2.64 -3.73
C TYR A 282 7.76 4.04 -3.12
N TYR A 283 8.84 4.80 -3.24
CA TYR A 283 8.91 6.20 -2.85
C TYR A 283 9.46 7.01 -4.01
N ARG A 284 8.69 7.99 -4.48
CA ARG A 284 9.19 8.97 -5.44
C ARG A 284 10.16 9.91 -4.71
N ILE A 285 11.35 10.08 -5.26
CA ILE A 285 12.38 11.00 -4.72
C ILE A 285 12.76 12.09 -5.72
N GLY A 286 12.34 11.96 -6.98
CA GLY A 286 12.58 12.95 -8.02
C GLY A 286 11.80 12.65 -9.30
N THR A 287 11.98 13.50 -10.30
CA THR A 287 11.34 13.30 -11.62
C THR A 287 11.95 12.10 -12.31
N GLY A 288 11.18 11.01 -12.43
CA GLY A 288 11.68 9.77 -13.01
C GLY A 288 12.66 9.01 -12.13
N GLU A 289 12.73 9.36 -10.84
CA GLU A 289 13.65 8.81 -9.84
C GLU A 289 12.87 8.35 -8.60
N TYR A 290 13.14 7.13 -8.15
CA TYR A 290 12.42 6.51 -7.04
C TYR A 290 13.25 5.47 -6.31
N LEU A 291 12.89 5.24 -5.05
CA LEU A 291 13.36 4.12 -4.24
C LEU A 291 12.33 3.01 -4.24
N VAL A 292 12.83 1.77 -4.20
CA VAL A 292 12.03 0.58 -3.94
C VAL A 292 12.60 -0.12 -2.71
N GLY A 293 11.75 -0.41 -1.74
CA GLY A 293 12.11 -1.19 -0.55
C GLY A 293 11.38 -2.52 -0.55
N VAL A 294 11.98 -3.56 0.04
CA VAL A 294 11.27 -4.83 0.27
C VAL A 294 11.54 -5.32 1.68
N THR A 295 10.45 -5.71 2.35
CA THR A 295 10.51 -6.65 3.46
C THR A 295 9.88 -7.98 3.07
N ILE A 296 10.39 -9.05 3.66
CA ILE A 296 9.92 -10.44 3.45
C ILE A 296 9.51 -11.07 4.77
N ASP A 297 9.22 -10.22 5.78
CA ASP A 297 8.64 -10.61 7.05
C ASP A 297 7.43 -9.72 7.33
N GLN A 298 6.24 -10.32 7.37
CA GLN A 298 5.00 -9.59 7.60
C GLN A 298 4.98 -8.89 8.97
N ALA A 299 5.68 -9.45 9.96
CA ALA A 299 5.75 -8.84 11.28
C ALA A 299 6.55 -7.52 11.28
N ARG A 300 7.31 -7.25 10.21
CA ARG A 300 8.25 -6.14 10.07
C ARG A 300 7.81 -5.10 9.04
N VAL A 301 6.60 -5.21 8.49
CA VAL A 301 6.07 -4.28 7.49
C VAL A 301 6.07 -2.84 7.97
N ARG A 302 5.71 -2.58 9.24
CA ARG A 302 5.75 -1.22 9.77
C ARG A 302 7.20 -0.71 9.94
N ASP A 303 8.06 -1.51 10.58
CA ASP A 303 9.48 -1.16 10.79
C ASP A 303 10.20 -0.82 9.46
N ALA A 304 9.95 -1.63 8.42
CA ALA A 304 10.56 -1.44 7.10
C ALA A 304 10.01 -0.21 6.38
N ASP A 305 8.72 0.10 6.54
CA ASP A 305 8.09 1.30 5.98
C ASP A 305 8.63 2.59 6.63
N ASP A 306 8.76 2.60 7.97
CA ASP A 306 9.35 3.72 8.70
C ASP A 306 10.80 3.96 8.26
N ARG A 307 11.57 2.88 8.07
CA ARG A 307 12.95 2.97 7.55
C ARG A 307 12.99 3.49 6.11
N MET A 308 12.11 3.02 5.24
CA MET A 308 12.03 3.50 3.85
C MET A 308 11.63 4.96 3.77
N SER A 309 10.69 5.39 4.63
CA SER A 309 10.29 6.79 4.74
C SER A 309 11.46 7.68 5.15
N ALA A 310 12.24 7.27 6.16
CA ALA A 310 13.44 7.98 6.59
C ALA A 310 14.49 8.06 5.47
N LEU A 311 14.77 6.94 4.80
CA LEU A 311 15.72 6.90 3.68
C LEU A 311 15.28 7.80 2.51
N ALA A 312 13.98 7.79 2.17
CA ALA A 312 13.44 8.64 1.12
C ALA A 312 13.55 10.13 1.49
N ALA A 313 13.27 10.49 2.74
CA ALA A 313 13.44 11.85 3.24
C ALA A 313 14.91 12.32 3.18
N ASP A 314 15.85 11.46 3.58
CA ASP A 314 17.29 11.77 3.53
C ASP A 314 17.80 11.98 2.10
N LEU A 315 17.24 11.25 1.13
CA LEU A 315 17.62 11.32 -0.28
C LEU A 315 16.84 12.36 -1.09
N THR A 316 15.81 12.98 -0.50
CA THR A 316 14.99 13.99 -1.17
C THR A 316 15.22 15.37 -0.55
N PRO A 317 15.98 16.27 -1.19
CA PRO A 317 16.45 17.51 -0.57
C PRO A 317 15.34 18.54 -0.23
N PHE A 318 14.11 18.34 -0.69
CA PHE A 318 12.96 19.24 -0.43
C PHE A 318 11.71 18.53 0.12
N GLY A 319 11.84 17.25 0.51
CA GLY A 319 10.69 16.36 0.75
C GLY A 319 10.11 15.81 -0.57
N PRO A 320 9.43 14.66 -0.54
CA PRO A 320 8.84 14.03 -1.73
C PRO A 320 7.70 14.84 -2.35
#